data_AF-A0A7K2Y428-F1
#
_entry.id   AF-A0A7K2Y428-F1
#
_cell.length_a   1.000
_cell.length_b   1.000
_cell.length_c   1.000
_cell.angle_alpha   90.00
_cell.angle_beta   90.00
_cell.angle_gamma   90.00
#
_symmetry.space_group_name_H-M   'P 1'
#
loop_
_entity.id
_entity.type
_entity.pdbx_description
1 polymer ?
#
loop_
_entity_poly.entity_id
_entity_poly.type
_entity_poly.pdbx_seq_one_letter_code
_entity_poly.pdbx_strand_id
1 'polypeptide(L)'
;RAGLPLLPAPLPVPAAVGLPPAYPADPAAPDPLALDQLASDAAARALDLLTTGEDPIAGLTVWQDAVRLASAHPTAGLTGAARTLYRELARATGRTTTDLARAAAAWRQGGRPALDALEEPWDPPAGPFDRARPALLAAGQGSFRPERNRLTIRTRQLRLGREGLWYCYEDRHGDQDWWPVGHPAPDPVSALLG
;
A
#
# COMPACT_ATOMS: atom_id res chain seq x y z
N ARG A 1 -26.61 35.70 33.33
CA ARG A 1 -25.68 34.64 32.86
C ARG A 1 -24.56 35.35 32.12
N ALA A 2 -23.36 35.44 32.70
CA ALA A 2 -22.21 36.01 31.99
C ALA A 2 -21.82 35.04 30.86
N GLY A 3 -21.70 35.55 29.63
CA GLY A 3 -21.30 34.77 28.47
C GLY A 3 -19.85 34.29 28.65
N LEU A 4 -19.59 33.04 28.27
CA LEU A 4 -18.24 32.50 28.27
C LEU A 4 -17.35 33.31 27.31
N PRO A 5 -16.07 33.52 27.64
CA PRO A 5 -15.14 34.18 26.73
C PRO A 5 -15.02 33.39 25.41
N LEU A 6 -14.81 34.11 24.31
CA LEU A 6 -14.59 33.50 22.99
C LEU A 6 -13.32 32.64 23.03
N LEU A 7 -13.37 31.48 22.38
CA LEU A 7 -12.22 30.60 22.26
C LEU A 7 -11.10 31.30 21.47
N PRO A 8 -9.82 31.12 21.87
CA PRO A 8 -8.69 31.62 21.09
C PRO A 8 -8.70 30.99 19.70
N ALA A 9 -8.14 31.70 18.72
CA ALA A 9 -7.97 31.18 17.38
C ALA A 9 -7.12 29.89 17.40
N PRO A 10 -7.44 28.90 16.55
CA PRO A 10 -6.66 27.67 16.47
C PRO A 10 -5.22 27.96 16.04
N LEU A 11 -4.29 27.15 16.55
CA LEU A 11 -2.89 27.21 16.17
C LEU A 11 -2.72 26.81 14.69
N PRO A 12 -1.73 27.38 13.98
CA PRO A 12 -1.43 26.99 12.61
C PRO A 12 -0.97 25.52 12.56
N VAL A 13 -1.32 24.84 11.47
CA VAL A 13 -0.88 23.45 11.24
C VAL A 13 0.64 23.42 10.99
N PRO A 14 1.39 22.49 11.63
CA PRO A 14 2.82 22.33 11.36
C PRO A 14 3.10 22.01 9.88
N ALA A 15 4.22 22.50 9.35
CA ALA A 15 4.59 22.23 7.94
C ALA A 15 5.08 20.79 7.70
N ALA A 16 5.51 20.09 8.75
CA ALA A 16 6.02 18.73 8.68
C ALA A 16 5.86 18.01 10.02
N VAL A 17 5.94 16.69 9.97
CA VAL A 17 6.00 15.82 11.14
C VAL A 17 7.29 16.07 11.92
N GLY A 18 7.20 16.19 13.24
CA GLY A 18 8.38 16.29 14.11
C GLY A 18 9.09 14.94 14.25
N LEU A 19 10.40 14.98 14.55
CA LEU A 19 11.15 13.76 14.84
C LEU A 19 10.79 13.23 16.23
N PRO A 20 10.54 11.92 16.39
CA PRO A 20 10.33 11.32 17.69
C PRO A 20 11.59 11.44 18.57
N PRO A 21 11.44 11.44 19.91
CA PRO A 21 12.58 11.41 20.82
C PRO A 21 13.32 10.07 20.72
N ALA A 22 14.62 10.07 21.02
CA ALA A 22 15.37 8.83 21.11
C ALA A 22 14.91 8.01 22.34
N TYR A 23 14.56 6.75 22.11
CA TYR A 23 14.14 5.82 23.16
C TYR A 23 15.33 4.98 23.65
N PRO A 24 15.62 4.94 24.96
CA PRO A 24 16.69 4.10 25.50
C PRO A 24 16.33 2.62 25.38
N ALA A 25 17.33 1.76 25.17
CA ALA A 25 17.13 0.32 25.15
C ALA A 25 16.92 -0.22 26.58
N ASP A 26 15.85 -0.99 26.78
CA ASP A 26 15.55 -1.70 28.03
C ASP A 26 15.01 -3.10 27.67
N PRO A 27 15.62 -4.20 28.14
CA PRO A 27 15.15 -5.57 27.87
C PRO A 27 13.73 -5.89 28.35
N ALA A 28 13.19 -5.12 29.31
CA ALA A 28 11.82 -5.28 29.81
C ALA A 28 10.81 -4.40 29.05
N ALA A 29 11.27 -3.51 28.17
CA ALA A 29 10.44 -2.59 27.40
C ALA A 29 10.24 -3.07 25.94
N PRO A 30 9.24 -2.52 25.24
CA PRO A 30 9.13 -2.70 23.79
C PRO A 30 10.38 -2.23 23.05
N ASP A 31 10.65 -2.84 21.89
CA ASP A 31 11.79 -2.48 21.05
C ASP A 31 11.79 -0.97 20.71
N PRO A 32 12.87 -0.22 21.02
CA PRO A 32 12.97 1.20 20.73
C PRO A 32 12.69 1.57 19.27
N LEU A 33 13.09 0.72 18.32
CA LEU A 33 12.81 0.96 16.90
C LEU A 33 11.31 0.83 16.60
N ALA A 34 10.62 -0.13 17.21
CA ALA A 34 9.16 -0.26 17.06
C ALA A 34 8.42 0.95 17.65
N LEU A 35 8.91 1.51 18.77
CA LEU A 35 8.36 2.72 19.38
C LEU A 35 8.57 3.96 18.51
N ASP A 36 9.77 4.12 17.94
CA ASP A 36 10.10 5.19 16.98
C ASP A 36 9.17 5.15 15.75
N GLN A 37 8.92 3.95 15.23
CA GLN A 37 8.02 3.72 14.11
C GLN A 37 6.58 4.08 14.46
N LEU A 38 6.08 3.62 15.60
CA LEU A 38 4.72 3.91 16.07
C LEU A 38 4.53 5.42 16.30
N ALA A 39 5.52 6.09 16.88
CA ALA A 39 5.48 7.53 17.11
C ALA A 39 5.48 8.32 15.79
N SER A 40 6.34 7.92 14.84
CA SER A 40 6.40 8.52 13.50
C SER A 40 5.08 8.34 12.73
N ASP A 41 4.48 7.15 12.81
CA ASP A 41 3.20 6.84 12.18
C ASP A 41 2.05 7.68 12.77
N ALA A 42 1.98 7.74 14.10
CA ALA A 42 0.98 8.52 14.81
C ALA A 42 1.08 10.01 14.48
N ALA A 43 2.30 10.54 14.35
CA ALA A 43 2.53 11.93 14.01
C ALA A 43 2.21 12.25 12.54
N ALA A 44 2.50 11.32 11.61
CA ALA A 44 2.07 11.44 10.21
C ALA A 44 0.55 11.44 10.08
N ARG A 45 -0.14 10.51 10.75
CA ARG A 45 -1.60 10.47 10.81
C ARG A 45 -2.20 11.74 11.39
N ALA A 46 -1.62 12.28 12.48
CA ALA A 46 -2.08 13.51 13.09
C ALA A 46 -1.93 14.70 12.13
N LEU A 47 -0.85 14.76 11.35
CA LEU A 47 -0.65 15.80 10.34
C LEU A 47 -1.67 15.69 9.19
N ASP A 48 -1.92 14.48 8.68
CA ASP A 48 -2.96 14.25 7.67
C ASP A 48 -4.33 14.70 8.18
N LEU A 49 -4.72 14.27 9.38
CA LEU A 49 -5.95 14.70 10.05
C LEU A 49 -6.07 16.22 10.17
N LEU A 50 -4.99 16.90 10.54
CA LEU A 50 -4.99 18.36 10.68
C LEU A 50 -5.07 19.10 9.34
N THR A 51 -4.55 18.50 8.26
CA THR A 51 -4.46 19.15 6.94
C THR A 51 -5.69 18.87 6.07
N THR A 52 -6.23 17.65 6.12
CA THR A 52 -7.35 17.22 5.27
C THR A 52 -8.68 17.13 6.02
N GLY A 53 -8.64 17.00 7.35
CA GLY A 53 -9.80 16.66 8.17
C GLY A 53 -10.21 15.19 8.09
N GLU A 54 -9.44 14.36 7.38
CA GLU A 54 -9.71 12.95 7.17
C GLU A 54 -8.69 12.08 7.89
N ASP A 55 -9.18 11.02 8.54
CA ASP A 55 -8.33 10.03 9.19
C ASP A 55 -7.87 8.99 8.16
N PRO A 56 -6.58 8.94 7.79
CA PRO A 56 -6.08 8.04 6.75
C PRO A 56 -6.20 6.55 7.13
N ILE A 57 -6.44 6.23 8.40
CA ILE A 57 -6.66 4.85 8.84
C ILE A 57 -8.13 4.54 9.19
N ALA A 58 -9.02 5.53 9.15
CA ALA A 58 -10.42 5.30 9.45
C ALA A 58 -11.01 4.29 8.46
N GLY A 59 -11.65 3.25 9.00
CA GLY A 59 -12.30 2.21 8.20
C GLY A 59 -11.34 1.15 7.63
N LEU A 60 -10.03 1.21 7.91
CA LEU A 60 -9.13 0.11 7.59
C LEU A 60 -9.44 -1.11 8.46
N THR A 61 -9.44 -2.28 7.83
CA THR A 61 -9.46 -3.55 8.57
C THR A 61 -8.12 -3.81 9.23
N VAL A 62 -8.08 -4.70 10.22
CA VAL A 62 -6.83 -5.11 10.90
C VAL A 62 -5.78 -5.59 9.89
N TRP A 63 -6.20 -6.30 8.85
CA TRP A 63 -5.30 -6.74 7.79
C TRP A 63 -4.73 -5.57 6.99
N GLN A 64 -5.57 -4.61 6.61
CA GLN A 64 -5.14 -3.45 5.83
C GLN A 64 -4.18 -2.56 6.60
N ASP A 65 -4.44 -2.35 7.89
CA ASP A 65 -3.54 -1.59 8.75
C ASP A 65 -2.21 -2.31 8.97
N ALA A 66 -2.22 -3.64 9.15
CA ALA A 66 -0.98 -4.42 9.19
C ALA A 66 -0.16 -4.31 7.89
N VAL A 67 -0.83 -4.34 6.73
CA VAL A 67 -0.18 -4.15 5.43
C VAL A 67 0.41 -2.75 5.29
N ARG A 68 -0.33 -1.72 5.71
CA ARG A 68 0.13 -0.32 5.73
C ARG A 68 1.37 -0.15 6.59
N LEU A 69 1.36 -0.66 7.83
CA LEU A 69 2.51 -0.64 8.74
C LEU A 69 3.72 -1.37 8.14
N ALA A 70 3.51 -2.57 7.57
CA ALA A 70 4.58 -3.30 6.90
C ALA A 70 5.14 -2.55 5.67
N SER A 71 4.28 -1.82 4.93
CA SER A 71 4.68 -1.10 3.72
C SER A 71 5.69 0.02 3.97
N ALA A 72 5.63 0.67 5.14
CA ALA A 72 6.57 1.69 5.60
C ALA A 72 7.98 1.14 5.87
N HIS A 73 8.14 -0.19 5.90
CA HIS A 73 9.40 -0.87 6.18
C HIS A 73 9.80 -1.81 5.02
N PRO A 74 10.18 -1.26 3.85
CA PRO A 74 10.49 -2.04 2.65
C PRO A 74 11.71 -2.95 2.81
N THR A 75 12.53 -2.76 3.84
CA THR A 75 13.71 -3.57 4.17
C THR A 75 13.38 -4.90 4.85
N ALA A 76 12.26 -5.53 4.45
CA ALA A 76 11.76 -6.79 4.98
C ALA A 76 12.89 -7.84 5.04
N GLY A 77 13.38 -8.11 6.25
CA GLY A 77 14.39 -9.14 6.51
C GLY A 77 15.85 -8.70 6.54
N LEU A 78 16.17 -7.43 6.21
CA LEU A 78 17.55 -6.91 6.27
C LEU A 78 18.00 -6.60 7.71
N THR A 79 17.05 -6.29 8.60
CA THR A 79 17.32 -6.08 10.03
C THR A 79 16.55 -7.08 10.89
N GLY A 80 17.06 -7.37 12.09
CA GLY A 80 16.38 -8.23 13.06
C GLY A 80 14.98 -7.71 13.42
N ALA A 81 14.86 -6.40 13.63
CA ALA A 81 13.61 -5.72 13.98
C ALA A 81 12.56 -5.81 12.86
N ALA A 82 12.92 -5.52 11.60
CA ALA A 82 11.99 -5.64 10.47
C ALA A 82 11.46 -7.08 10.33
N ARG A 83 12.33 -8.07 10.57
CA ARG A 83 11.93 -9.48 10.53
C ARG A 83 10.96 -9.84 11.67
N THR A 84 11.15 -9.28 12.86
CA THR A 84 10.23 -9.47 14.00
C THR A 84 8.88 -8.84 13.73
N LEU A 85 8.85 -7.59 13.26
CA LEU A 85 7.62 -6.90 12.87
C LEU A 85 6.79 -7.71 11.87
N TYR A 86 7.41 -8.15 10.76
CA TYR A 86 6.70 -8.95 9.75
C TYR A 86 6.15 -10.26 10.31
N ARG A 87 6.90 -10.96 11.18
CA ARG A 87 6.41 -12.20 11.81
C ARG A 87 5.22 -11.93 12.74
N GLU A 88 5.27 -10.86 13.53
CA GLU A 88 4.22 -10.52 14.48
C GLU A 88 2.95 -10.06 13.79
N LEU A 89 3.04 -9.18 12.79
CA LEU A 89 1.92 -8.73 11.99
C LEU A 89 1.26 -9.89 11.23
N ALA A 90 2.07 -10.75 10.60
CA ALA A 90 1.56 -11.93 9.91
C ALA A 90 0.83 -12.87 10.87
N ARG A 91 1.41 -13.13 12.06
CA ARG A 91 0.78 -13.94 13.10
C ARG A 91 -0.53 -13.34 13.61
N ALA A 92 -0.55 -12.02 13.87
CA ALA A 92 -1.73 -11.32 14.37
C ALA A 92 -2.90 -11.31 13.36
N THR A 93 -2.59 -11.39 12.07
CA THR A 93 -3.58 -11.39 10.97
C THR A 93 -3.89 -12.79 10.43
N GLY A 94 -3.26 -13.84 10.98
CA GLY A 94 -3.44 -15.22 10.52
C GLY A 94 -2.91 -15.46 9.10
N ARG A 95 -1.93 -14.67 8.65
CA ARG A 95 -1.32 -14.74 7.30
C ARG A 95 0.13 -15.18 7.37
N THR A 96 0.71 -15.51 6.21
CA THR A 96 2.15 -15.77 6.13
C THR A 96 2.93 -14.46 5.98
N THR A 97 4.22 -14.48 6.31
CA THR A 97 5.11 -13.34 6.05
C THR A 97 5.24 -13.03 4.56
N THR A 98 5.07 -14.03 3.70
CA THR A 98 5.08 -13.86 2.23
C THR A 98 3.84 -13.12 1.76
N ASP A 99 2.65 -13.49 2.27
CA ASP A 99 1.39 -12.77 1.98
C ASP A 99 1.53 -11.30 2.39
N LEU A 100 2.04 -11.04 3.59
CA LEU A 100 2.26 -9.69 4.09
C LEU A 100 3.27 -8.91 3.24
N ALA A 101 4.36 -9.55 2.82
CA ALA A 101 5.34 -8.91 1.94
C ALA A 101 4.76 -8.54 0.57
N ARG A 102 3.93 -9.41 -0.02
CA ARG A 102 3.24 -9.13 -1.29
C ARG A 102 2.22 -8.03 -1.15
N ALA A 103 1.41 -8.06 -0.09
CA ALA A 103 0.42 -7.03 0.19
C ALA A 103 1.08 -5.67 0.50
N ALA A 104 2.18 -5.66 1.26
CA ALA A 104 2.96 -4.45 1.52
C ALA A 104 3.58 -3.87 0.24
N ALA A 105 4.01 -4.73 -0.70
CA ALA A 105 4.47 -4.29 -2.02
C ALA A 105 3.33 -3.66 -2.84
N ALA A 106 2.12 -4.22 -2.79
CA ALA A 106 0.96 -3.66 -3.47
C ALA A 106 0.57 -2.31 -2.85
N TRP A 107 0.57 -2.22 -1.52
CA TRP A 107 0.31 -0.96 -0.83
C TRP A 107 1.32 0.15 -1.20
N ARG A 108 2.61 -0.18 -1.37
CA ARG A 108 3.59 0.78 -1.88
C ARG A 108 3.35 1.18 -3.33
N GLN A 109 2.82 0.28 -4.15
CA GLN A 109 2.50 0.56 -5.55
C GLN A 109 1.37 1.59 -5.67
N GLY A 110 0.31 1.48 -4.88
CA GLY A 110 -0.83 2.41 -5.00
C GLY A 110 -1.82 2.39 -3.86
N GLY A 111 -1.37 2.13 -2.63
CA GLY A 111 -2.16 2.18 -1.41
C GLY A 111 -3.27 1.13 -1.35
N ARG A 112 -4.39 1.52 -0.74
CA ARG A 112 -5.57 0.66 -0.55
C ARG A 112 -6.13 0.10 -1.87
N PRO A 113 -6.32 0.89 -2.94
CA PRO A 113 -6.81 0.34 -4.22
C PRO A 113 -5.90 -0.71 -4.84
N ALA A 114 -4.57 -0.57 -4.69
CA ALA A 114 -3.60 -1.56 -5.17
C ALA A 114 -3.68 -2.88 -4.36
N LEU A 115 -3.94 -2.80 -3.06
CA LEU A 115 -4.21 -3.98 -2.23
C LEU A 115 -5.49 -4.68 -2.69
N ASP A 116 -6.55 -3.92 -2.99
CA ASP A 116 -7.80 -4.50 -3.51
C ASP A 116 -7.59 -5.15 -4.89
N ALA A 117 -6.79 -4.54 -5.78
CA ALA A 117 -6.40 -5.16 -7.06
C ALA A 117 -5.57 -6.45 -6.89
N LEU A 118 -4.80 -6.55 -5.79
CA LEU A 118 -4.07 -7.77 -5.44
C LEU A 118 -5.02 -8.89 -4.99
N GLU A 119 -5.98 -8.58 -4.11
CA GLU A 119 -6.75 -9.57 -3.36
C GLU A 119 -8.13 -9.89 -3.95
N GLU A 120 -8.77 -8.92 -4.60
CA GLU A 120 -10.16 -9.00 -5.03
C GLU A 120 -10.29 -8.93 -6.56
N PRO A 121 -10.20 -10.08 -7.26
CA PRO A 121 -10.55 -10.10 -8.66
C PRO A 121 -12.06 -9.84 -8.83
N TRP A 122 -12.40 -9.01 -9.83
CA TRP A 122 -13.77 -8.58 -10.12
C TRP A 122 -14.01 -8.57 -11.63
N ASP A 123 -15.27 -8.49 -12.05
CA ASP A 123 -15.66 -8.47 -13.47
C ASP A 123 -15.93 -7.04 -13.96
N PRO A 124 -14.97 -6.40 -14.65
CA PRO A 124 -15.15 -5.06 -15.21
C PRO A 124 -16.02 -5.04 -16.46
N PRO A 125 -16.60 -3.87 -16.81
CA PRO A 125 -17.15 -3.68 -18.14
C PRO A 125 -16.08 -3.91 -19.21
N ALA A 126 -16.48 -4.30 -20.42
CA ALA A 126 -15.54 -4.64 -21.50
C ALA A 126 -14.68 -3.45 -21.99
N GLY A 127 -15.21 -2.22 -21.90
CA GLY A 127 -14.62 -1.02 -22.52
C GLY A 127 -13.12 -0.77 -22.20
N PRO A 128 -12.67 -0.81 -20.93
CA PRO A 128 -11.25 -0.73 -20.60
C PRO A 128 -10.38 -1.78 -21.31
N PHE A 129 -10.87 -3.01 -21.48
CA PHE A 129 -10.13 -4.12 -22.11
C PHE A 129 -10.11 -3.99 -23.64
N ASP A 130 -11.20 -3.51 -24.21
CA ASP A 130 -11.32 -3.23 -25.65
C ASP A 130 -10.35 -2.12 -26.09
N ARG A 131 -10.02 -1.18 -25.19
CA ARG A 131 -8.97 -0.17 -25.42
C ARG A 131 -7.57 -0.70 -25.11
N ALA A 132 -7.42 -1.42 -24.00
CA ALA A 132 -6.12 -1.84 -23.49
C ALA A 132 -5.41 -2.85 -24.41
N ARG A 133 -6.13 -3.86 -24.89
CA ARG A 133 -5.51 -4.96 -25.65
C ARG A 133 -4.94 -4.51 -27.01
N PRO A 134 -5.66 -3.70 -27.82
CA PRO A 134 -5.08 -3.14 -29.05
C PRO A 134 -3.90 -2.21 -28.77
N ALA A 135 -3.95 -1.40 -27.70
CA ALA A 135 -2.85 -0.51 -27.33
C ALA A 135 -1.57 -1.28 -26.99
N LEU A 136 -1.69 -2.33 -26.15
CA LEU A 136 -0.57 -3.22 -25.81
C LEU A 136 0.00 -3.93 -27.05
N LEU A 137 -0.87 -4.40 -27.96
CA LEU A 137 -0.43 -5.04 -29.19
C LEU A 137 0.30 -4.05 -30.12
N ALA A 138 -0.24 -2.84 -30.31
CA ALA A 138 0.37 -1.79 -31.13
C ALA A 138 1.72 -1.32 -30.57
N ALA A 139 1.87 -1.32 -29.24
CA ALA A 139 3.13 -1.04 -28.55
C ALA A 139 4.13 -2.22 -28.56
N GLY A 140 3.85 -3.30 -29.29
CA GLY A 140 4.75 -4.45 -29.42
C GLY A 140 4.85 -5.34 -28.16
N GLN A 141 3.94 -5.18 -27.19
CA GLN A 141 3.98 -5.92 -25.92
C GLN A 141 3.37 -7.33 -26.03
N GLY A 142 2.73 -7.64 -27.16
CA GLY A 142 2.14 -8.93 -27.46
C GLY A 142 0.66 -9.04 -27.09
N SER A 143 0.11 -10.24 -27.26
CA SER A 143 -1.32 -10.51 -27.06
C SER A 143 -1.59 -10.96 -25.62
N PHE A 144 -2.09 -10.05 -24.79
CA PHE A 144 -2.53 -10.35 -23.44
C PHE A 144 -3.87 -11.09 -23.43
N ARG A 145 -3.97 -12.12 -22.59
CA ARG A 145 -5.20 -12.89 -22.36
C ARG A 145 -6.01 -12.27 -21.22
N PRO A 146 -7.28 -11.92 -21.44
CA PRO A 146 -8.14 -11.38 -20.39
C PRO A 146 -8.73 -12.49 -19.50
N GLU A 147 -8.80 -12.24 -18.21
CA GLU A 147 -9.55 -13.02 -17.22
C GLU A 147 -9.99 -12.08 -16.09
N ARG A 148 -11.31 -11.87 -15.91
CA ARG A 148 -11.85 -10.91 -14.94
C ARG A 148 -11.18 -9.54 -15.12
N ASN A 149 -10.67 -8.93 -14.05
CA ASN A 149 -9.92 -7.69 -14.08
C ASN A 149 -8.43 -7.85 -14.46
N ARG A 150 -8.01 -8.96 -15.08
CA ARG A 150 -6.59 -9.27 -15.33
C ARG A 150 -6.30 -9.42 -16.82
N LEU A 151 -5.18 -8.87 -17.25
CA LEU A 151 -4.57 -9.11 -18.56
C LEU A 151 -3.23 -9.81 -18.33
N THR A 152 -3.07 -11.03 -18.83
CA THR A 152 -1.86 -11.84 -18.59
C THR A 152 -1.10 -12.17 -19.88
N ILE A 153 0.22 -12.04 -19.86
CA ILE A 153 1.13 -12.57 -20.89
C ILE A 153 2.41 -13.09 -20.24
N ARG A 154 2.78 -14.35 -20.51
CA ARG A 154 4.03 -14.95 -20.00
C ARG A 154 4.22 -14.65 -18.50
N THR A 155 5.24 -13.85 -18.15
CA THR A 155 5.64 -13.46 -16.79
C THR A 155 5.17 -12.06 -16.39
N ARG A 156 4.20 -11.48 -17.10
CA ARG A 156 3.61 -10.16 -16.82
C ARG A 156 2.10 -10.24 -16.70
N GLN A 157 1.54 -9.52 -15.74
CA GLN A 157 0.11 -9.39 -15.55
C GLN A 157 -0.25 -7.95 -15.20
N LEU A 158 -1.21 -7.37 -15.91
CA LEU A 158 -1.83 -6.10 -15.54
C LEU A 158 -3.15 -6.41 -14.85
N ARG A 159 -3.46 -5.70 -13.77
CA ARG A 159 -4.73 -5.79 -13.05
C ARG A 159 -5.43 -4.44 -13.03
N LEU A 160 -6.70 -4.42 -13.42
CA LEU A 160 -7.52 -3.21 -13.39
C LEU A 160 -8.14 -3.04 -11.99
N GLY A 161 -7.82 -1.92 -11.35
CA GLY A 161 -8.49 -1.49 -10.13
C GLY A 161 -9.88 -0.90 -10.40
N ARG A 162 -10.68 -0.77 -9.35
CA ARG A 162 -12.06 -0.24 -9.44
C ARG A 162 -12.08 1.26 -9.75
N GLU A 163 -11.00 1.95 -9.39
CA GLU A 163 -10.71 3.35 -9.70
C GLU A 163 -10.21 3.57 -11.13
N GLY A 164 -10.00 2.50 -11.89
CA GLY A 164 -9.68 2.56 -13.32
C GLY A 164 -8.19 2.66 -13.63
N LEU A 165 -7.30 2.42 -12.67
CA LEU A 165 -5.86 2.32 -12.92
C LEU A 165 -5.45 0.87 -13.19
N TRP A 166 -4.41 0.72 -14.00
CA TRP A 166 -3.74 -0.55 -14.24
C TRP A 166 -2.54 -0.69 -13.30
N TYR A 167 -2.49 -1.81 -12.60
CA TYR A 167 -1.42 -2.23 -11.71
C TYR A 167 -0.61 -3.34 -12.38
N CYS A 168 0.71 -3.18 -12.46
CA CYS A 168 1.58 -4.18 -13.06
C CYS A 168 2.11 -5.18 -12.02
N TYR A 169 2.16 -6.44 -12.43
CA TYR A 169 2.68 -7.56 -11.67
C TYR A 169 3.63 -8.39 -12.53
N GLU A 170 4.65 -8.93 -11.89
CA GLU A 170 5.64 -9.82 -12.48
C GLU A 170 5.64 -11.16 -11.76
N ASP A 171 5.66 -12.24 -12.54
CA ASP A 171 5.97 -13.58 -12.05
C ASP A 171 7.46 -13.85 -12.33
N ARG A 172 8.26 -13.93 -11.26
CA ARG A 172 9.72 -14.08 -11.36
C ARG A 172 10.16 -15.53 -11.57
N HIS A 173 9.33 -16.50 -11.20
CA HIS A 173 9.71 -17.91 -11.17
C HIS A 173 8.91 -18.78 -12.15
N GLY A 174 7.90 -18.22 -12.83
CA GLY A 174 7.06 -18.94 -13.76
C GLY A 174 6.03 -19.84 -13.08
N ASP A 175 5.86 -19.70 -11.76
CA ASP A 175 4.93 -20.44 -10.91
C ASP A 175 3.63 -19.67 -10.65
N GLN A 176 3.40 -18.59 -11.41
CA GLN A 176 2.29 -17.66 -11.26
C GLN A 176 2.27 -16.94 -9.91
N ASP A 177 3.44 -16.79 -9.29
CA ASP A 177 3.61 -16.01 -8.08
C ASP A 177 3.75 -14.51 -8.42
N TRP A 178 2.60 -13.85 -8.60
CA TRP A 178 2.54 -12.46 -9.07
C TRP A 178 2.95 -11.45 -8.00
N TRP A 179 4.05 -10.72 -8.26
CA TRP A 179 4.56 -9.65 -7.41
C TRP A 179 4.33 -8.26 -8.01
N PRO A 180 3.81 -7.28 -7.24
CA PRO A 180 3.63 -5.90 -7.68
C PRO A 180 4.93 -5.26 -8.18
N VAL A 181 4.88 -4.54 -9.30
CA VAL A 181 6.02 -3.81 -9.89
C VAL A 181 5.57 -2.50 -10.53
N GLY A 182 6.46 -1.52 -10.59
CA GLY A 182 6.21 -0.23 -11.25
C GLY A 182 5.15 0.63 -10.54
N HIS A 183 4.72 1.69 -11.22
CA HIS A 183 3.68 2.60 -10.74
C HIS A 183 2.34 2.34 -11.46
N PRO A 184 1.20 2.58 -10.80
CA PRO A 184 -0.10 2.45 -11.43
C PRO A 184 -0.32 3.59 -12.44
N ALA A 185 -0.99 3.27 -13.55
CA ALA A 185 -1.32 4.26 -14.57
C ALA A 185 -2.69 3.99 -15.21
N PRO A 186 -3.41 5.03 -15.68
CA PRO A 186 -4.66 4.83 -16.42
C PRO A 186 -4.44 4.19 -17.79
N ASP A 187 -3.26 4.39 -18.38
CA ASP A 187 -2.83 3.76 -19.62
C ASP A 187 -2.09 2.44 -19.31
N PRO A 188 -2.54 1.29 -19.87
CA PRO A 188 -1.95 -0.02 -19.58
C PRO A 188 -0.53 -0.19 -20.14
N VAL A 189 -0.15 0.54 -21.20
CA VAL A 189 1.21 0.50 -21.73
C VAL A 189 2.16 1.19 -20.74
N SER A 190 1.79 2.37 -20.25
CA SER A 190 2.54 3.11 -19.25
C SER A 190 2.69 2.31 -17.96
N ALA A 191 1.61 1.70 -17.45
CA ALA A 191 1.66 0.85 -16.26
C ALA A 191 2.61 -0.36 -16.44
N LEU A 192 2.67 -0.93 -17.65
CA LEU A 192 3.53 -2.08 -17.95
C LEU A 192 5.02 -1.70 -17.99
N LEU A 193 5.33 -0.51 -18.49
CA LEU A 193 6.71 -0.03 -18.69
C LEU A 193 7.33 0.58 -17.43
N GLY A 194 6.49 1.10 -16.51
CA GLY A 194 6.92 1.67 -15.23
C GLY A 194 7.08 3.18 -15.27
#